data_AF-A0A957B8L7-F1
#
_entry.id   AF-A0A957B8L7-F1
#
_cell.length_a   1.000
_cell.length_b   1.000
_cell.length_c   1.000
_cell.angle_alpha   90.00
_cell.angle_beta   90.00
_cell.angle_gamma   90.00
#
_symmetry.space_group_name_H-M   'P 1'
#
loop_
_entity.id
_entity.type
_entity.pdbx_description
1 polymer ?
#
loop_
_entity_poly.entity_id
_entity_poly.type
_entity_poly.pdbx_seq_one_letter_code
_entity_poly.pdbx_strand_id
1 'polypeptide(L)'
;MPINYVSGDPALTQADVLALGHNARGRTELGALETRLMQQFSPAFATYTRLARRGQQTPGTWWLWVDTRPQLAFLTVRSSSVGATRLRYVESVLMSISREYEIHAIKSIALAPLGNQYEQEEILKLIERWLSGIRLPVVAYTEYVPDVAADEAL
;
A
#
# COMPACT_ATOMS: atom_id res chain seq x y z
N MET A 1 -12.97 11.46 6.52
CA MET A 1 -13.53 10.33 7.28
C MET A 1 -12.46 9.88 8.28
N PRO A 2 -12.82 9.34 9.46
CA PRO A 2 -11.80 8.81 10.37
C PRO A 2 -11.02 7.68 9.68
N ILE A 3 -9.71 7.64 9.92
CA ILE A 3 -8.84 6.53 9.52
C ILE A 3 -8.95 5.45 10.59
N ASN A 4 -9.22 4.21 10.18
CA ASN A 4 -9.31 3.08 11.10
C ASN A 4 -7.95 2.39 11.22
N TYR A 5 -7.30 2.57 12.37
CA TYR A 5 -6.02 1.94 12.67
C TYR A 5 -6.25 0.55 13.28
N VAL A 6 -5.70 -0.49 12.66
CA VAL A 6 -5.99 -1.89 13.01
C VAL A 6 -4.73 -2.75 13.05
N SER A 7 -4.80 -3.86 13.80
CA SER A 7 -3.82 -4.94 13.76
C SER A 7 -4.45 -6.18 13.14
N GLY A 8 -3.73 -6.88 12.26
CA GLY A 8 -4.25 -8.05 11.57
C GLY A 8 -3.48 -8.36 10.29
N ASP A 9 -4.06 -9.19 9.44
CA ASP A 9 -3.51 -9.59 8.15
C ASP A 9 -4.12 -8.73 7.03
N PRO A 10 -3.34 -7.85 6.37
CA PRO A 10 -3.79 -7.07 5.23
C PRO A 10 -4.26 -7.92 4.05
N ALA A 11 -3.81 -9.17 3.92
CA ALA A 11 -4.27 -10.06 2.85
C ALA A 11 -5.73 -10.52 3.04
N LEU A 12 -6.31 -10.32 4.24
CA LEU A 12 -7.69 -10.64 4.60
C LEU A 12 -8.60 -9.40 4.67
N THR A 13 -8.14 -8.26 4.15
CA THR A 13 -8.91 -7.01 4.15
C THR A 13 -10.25 -7.13 3.42
N GLN A 14 -11.25 -6.41 3.90
CA GLN A 14 -12.56 -6.20 3.27
C GLN A 14 -12.59 -4.93 2.42
N ALA A 15 -11.51 -4.14 2.42
CA ALA A 15 -11.38 -2.97 1.56
C ALA A 15 -11.41 -3.32 0.07
N ASP A 16 -11.87 -2.37 -0.74
CA ASP A 16 -11.91 -2.51 -2.20
C ASP A 16 -10.49 -2.61 -2.79
N VAL A 17 -9.55 -1.82 -2.23
CA VAL A 17 -8.14 -1.80 -2.63
C VAL A 17 -7.23 -2.11 -1.43
N LEU A 18 -6.30 -3.04 -1.62
CA LEU A 18 -5.14 -3.25 -0.75
C LEU A 18 -3.92 -2.54 -1.33
N ALA A 19 -3.43 -1.54 -0.62
CA ALA A 19 -2.25 -0.77 -0.96
C ALA A 19 -1.02 -1.26 -0.18
N LEU A 20 0.06 -1.55 -0.91
CA LEU A 20 1.32 -2.04 -0.34
C LEU A 20 2.52 -1.23 -0.82
N GLY A 21 3.48 -1.03 0.07
CA GLY A 21 4.75 -0.41 -0.28
C GLY A 21 5.62 -1.35 -1.11
N HIS A 22 6.19 -0.86 -2.21
CA HIS A 22 7.12 -1.62 -3.02
C HIS A 22 8.25 -0.75 -3.59
N ASN A 23 9.32 -1.38 -4.08
CA ASN A 23 10.46 -0.68 -4.65
C ASN A 23 10.33 -0.43 -6.15
N ALA A 24 10.95 0.66 -6.64
CA ALA A 24 10.98 1.05 -8.04
C ALA A 24 11.72 0.07 -8.96
N ARG A 25 12.44 -0.91 -8.40
CA ARG A 25 13.12 -1.96 -9.18
C ARG A 25 12.22 -3.18 -9.42
N GLY A 26 11.03 -3.23 -8.81
CA GLY A 26 10.11 -4.36 -8.89
C GLY A 26 10.77 -5.67 -8.45
N ARG A 27 11.68 -5.62 -7.47
CA ARG A 27 12.30 -6.81 -6.92
C ARG A 27 11.52 -7.27 -5.70
N THR A 28 11.39 -8.58 -5.55
CA THR A 28 10.81 -9.18 -4.35
C THR A 28 11.47 -8.65 -3.09
N GLU A 29 10.64 -8.34 -2.11
CA GLU A 29 11.07 -7.87 -0.79
C GLU A 29 11.01 -9.04 0.18
N LEU A 30 11.95 -9.07 1.12
CA LEU A 30 12.09 -10.14 2.09
C LEU A 30 11.32 -9.76 3.35
N GLY A 31 10.05 -10.16 3.41
CA GLY A 31 9.21 -10.03 4.59
C GLY A 31 8.04 -11.02 4.53
N ALA A 32 7.46 -11.33 5.70
CA ALA A 32 6.43 -12.36 5.81
C ALA A 32 5.16 -11.96 5.04
N LEU A 33 4.74 -10.70 5.15
CA LEU A 33 3.60 -10.16 4.43
C LEU A 33 3.86 -10.12 2.92
N GLU A 34 5.01 -9.60 2.49
CA GLU A 34 5.37 -9.46 1.08
C GLU A 34 5.48 -10.82 0.40
N THR A 35 6.02 -11.82 1.10
CA THR A 35 6.09 -13.20 0.61
C THR A 35 4.69 -13.78 0.41
N ARG A 36 3.79 -13.60 1.39
CA ARG A 36 2.39 -14.03 1.31
C ARG A 36 1.67 -13.38 0.15
N LEU A 37 1.72 -12.05 0.04
CA LEU A 37 1.06 -11.29 -1.02
C LEU A 37 1.61 -11.68 -2.40
N MET A 38 2.92 -11.91 -2.53
CA MET A 38 3.51 -12.37 -3.78
C MET A 38 3.02 -13.76 -4.19
N GLN A 39 2.88 -14.69 -3.23
CA GLN A 39 2.35 -16.03 -3.51
C GLN A 39 0.86 -15.97 -3.91
N GLN A 40 0.06 -15.20 -3.19
CA GLN A 40 -1.37 -15.06 -3.45
C GLN A 40 -1.68 -14.30 -4.74
N PHE A 41 -0.90 -13.27 -5.06
CA PHE A 41 -1.15 -12.35 -6.18
C PHE A 41 0.01 -12.33 -7.19
N SER A 42 0.59 -13.49 -7.47
CA SER A 42 1.75 -13.65 -8.36
C SER A 42 1.63 -12.90 -9.71
N PRO A 43 0.48 -12.90 -10.42
CA PRO A 43 0.34 -12.16 -11.68
C PRO A 43 0.51 -10.64 -11.55
N ALA A 44 0.02 -10.06 -10.45
CA ALA A 44 0.11 -8.63 -10.18
C ALA A 44 1.58 -8.22 -9.96
N PHE A 45 2.32 -8.97 -9.14
CA PHE A 45 3.75 -8.76 -8.89
C PHE A 45 4.59 -8.94 -10.17
N ALA A 46 4.28 -9.95 -10.99
CA ALA A 46 4.96 -10.17 -12.25
C ALA A 46 4.75 -9.00 -13.24
N THR A 47 3.53 -8.44 -13.26
CA THR A 47 3.22 -7.27 -14.08
C THR A 47 3.91 -6.01 -13.56
N TYR A 48 3.82 -5.72 -12.27
CA TYR A 48 4.53 -4.61 -11.65
C TYR A 48 6.05 -4.68 -11.91
N THR A 49 6.65 -5.87 -11.76
CA THR A 49 8.07 -6.11 -12.08
C THR A 49 8.41 -5.73 -13.51
N ARG A 50 7.54 -6.06 -14.46
CA ARG A 50 7.72 -5.72 -15.88
C ARG A 50 7.63 -4.21 -16.12
N LEU A 51 6.69 -3.53 -15.48
CA LEU A 51 6.54 -2.07 -15.54
C LEU A 51 7.77 -1.37 -14.95
N ALA A 52 8.24 -1.83 -13.78
CA ALA A 52 9.43 -1.31 -13.12
C ALA A 52 10.70 -1.49 -13.97
N ARG A 53 10.90 -2.66 -14.59
CA ARG A 53 12.04 -2.90 -15.51
C ARG A 53 12.01 -2.02 -16.76
N ARG A 54 10.83 -1.56 -17.18
CA ARG A 54 10.66 -0.59 -18.28
C ARG A 54 10.82 0.86 -17.83
N GLY A 55 11.11 1.12 -16.55
CA GLY A 55 11.23 2.47 -16.00
C GLY A 55 9.88 3.20 -15.86
N GLN A 56 8.76 2.48 -15.93
CA GLN A 56 7.42 3.06 -15.83
C GLN A 56 6.95 3.23 -14.38
N GLN A 57 7.71 2.72 -13.41
CA GLN A 57 7.47 2.92 -11.98
C GLN A 57 8.61 3.74 -11.40
N THR A 58 8.29 4.90 -10.85
CA THR A 58 9.27 5.84 -10.30
C THR A 58 8.99 6.09 -8.82
N PRO A 59 10.00 6.40 -7.99
CA PRO A 59 9.75 6.65 -6.59
C PRO A 59 8.77 7.82 -6.38
N GLY A 60 7.73 7.59 -5.57
CA GLY A 60 6.65 8.56 -5.34
C GLY A 60 5.44 8.40 -6.25
N THR A 61 5.42 7.41 -7.16
CA THR A 61 4.25 7.03 -7.95
C THR A 61 3.56 5.79 -7.37
N TRP A 62 2.37 5.49 -7.87
CA TRP A 62 1.63 4.29 -7.53
C TRP A 62 1.01 3.67 -8.79
N TRP A 63 0.67 2.38 -8.71
CA TRP A 63 0.03 1.65 -9.81
C TRP A 63 -1.03 0.70 -9.30
N LEU A 64 -2.18 0.68 -9.98
CA LEU A 64 -3.34 -0.14 -9.63
C LEU A 64 -3.44 -1.38 -10.53
N TRP A 65 -3.62 -2.54 -9.90
CA TRP A 65 -3.97 -3.80 -10.53
C TRP A 65 -5.41 -4.17 -10.17
N VAL A 66 -6.27 -4.25 -11.18
CA VAL A 66 -7.73 -4.37 -11.00
C VAL A 66 -8.27 -5.79 -11.16
N ASP A 67 -7.46 -6.75 -11.60
CA ASP A 67 -7.90 -8.11 -11.93
C ASP A 67 -8.03 -9.04 -10.70
N THR A 68 -8.06 -8.48 -9.49
CA THR A 68 -8.15 -9.23 -8.22
C THR A 68 -9.15 -8.58 -7.27
N ARG A 69 -9.60 -9.32 -6.26
CA ARG A 69 -10.28 -8.79 -5.08
C ARG A 69 -9.55 -9.21 -3.81
N PRO A 70 -9.11 -8.27 -2.96
CA PRO A 70 -9.07 -6.83 -3.21
C PRO A 70 -8.24 -6.47 -4.46
N GLN A 71 -8.50 -5.30 -5.05
CA GLN A 71 -7.60 -4.73 -6.06
C GLN A 71 -6.26 -4.37 -5.38
N LEU A 72 -5.15 -4.34 -6.12
CA LEU A 72 -3.84 -4.08 -5.53
C LEU A 72 -3.27 -2.75 -5.99
N ALA A 73 -2.97 -1.87 -5.04
CA ALA A 73 -2.23 -0.65 -5.29
C ALA A 73 -0.77 -0.80 -4.85
N PHE A 74 0.15 -0.82 -5.81
CA PHE A 74 1.58 -0.85 -5.54
C PHE A 74 2.10 0.57 -5.38
N LEU A 75 2.51 0.93 -4.16
CA LEU A 75 3.02 2.25 -3.82
C LEU A 75 4.55 2.24 -3.95
N THR A 76 5.11 2.99 -4.89
CA THR A 76 6.57 3.01 -5.11
C THR A 76 7.28 3.89 -4.06
N VAL A 77 7.41 3.38 -2.84
CA VAL A 77 7.92 4.11 -1.67
C VAL A 77 9.43 3.94 -1.43
N ARG A 78 10.09 3.13 -2.26
CA ARG A 78 11.53 2.83 -2.18
C ARG A 78 12.19 2.90 -3.57
N SER A 79 13.41 3.44 -3.63
CA SER A 79 14.18 3.54 -4.90
C SER A 79 15.02 2.30 -5.20
N SER A 80 15.34 1.50 -4.19
CA SER A 80 16.11 0.26 -4.31
C SER A 80 15.41 -0.88 -3.55
N SER A 81 15.83 -2.11 -3.81
CA SER A 81 15.25 -3.33 -3.20
C SER A 81 15.70 -3.58 -1.76
N VAL A 82 16.66 -2.80 -1.26
CA VAL A 82 17.27 -2.94 0.08
C VAL A 82 17.33 -1.59 0.81
N GLY A 83 16.67 -0.56 0.26
CA GLY A 83 16.67 0.79 0.82
C GLY A 83 15.50 1.00 1.77
N ALA A 84 15.71 1.85 2.76
CA ALA A 84 14.65 2.35 3.65
C ALA A 84 13.51 3.03 2.88
N THR A 85 12.31 2.94 3.43
CA THR A 85 11.15 3.70 2.93
C THR A 85 11.45 5.19 3.09
N ARG A 86 11.27 5.98 2.03
CA ARG A 86 11.50 7.42 2.11
C ARG A 86 10.17 8.15 2.29
N LEU A 87 10.05 8.89 3.39
CA LEU A 87 8.85 9.66 3.73
C LEU A 87 8.35 10.55 2.59
N ARG A 88 9.25 11.20 1.84
CA ARG A 88 8.88 12.01 0.67
C ARG A 88 8.16 11.23 -0.45
N TYR A 89 8.48 9.94 -0.62
CA TYR A 89 7.83 9.10 -1.62
C TYR A 89 6.46 8.64 -1.11
N VAL A 90 6.36 8.31 0.17
CA VAL A 90 5.08 8.04 0.84
C VAL A 90 4.16 9.26 0.71
N GLU A 91 4.65 10.45 1.04
CA GLU A 91 3.91 11.71 0.94
C GLU A 91 3.41 11.97 -0.49
N SER A 92 4.27 11.82 -1.50
CA SER A 92 3.91 11.97 -2.91
C SER A 92 2.79 11.01 -3.33
N VAL A 93 2.87 9.76 -2.90
CA VAL A 93 1.86 8.74 -3.20
C VAL A 93 0.53 9.06 -2.52
N LEU A 94 0.54 9.37 -1.23
CA LEU A 94 -0.68 9.70 -0.48
C LEU A 94 -1.37 10.95 -1.03
N MET A 95 -0.59 11.97 -1.44
CA MET A 95 -1.11 13.15 -2.11
C MET A 95 -1.73 12.83 -3.49
N SER A 96 -1.18 11.87 -4.22
CA SER A 96 -1.74 11.44 -5.51
C SER A 96 -3.04 10.68 -5.30
N ILE A 97 -3.05 9.70 -4.39
CA ILE A 97 -4.24 8.93 -4.02
C ILE A 97 -5.38 9.86 -3.57
N SER A 98 -5.10 10.84 -2.70
CA SER A 98 -6.14 11.74 -2.19
C SER A 98 -6.82 12.60 -3.27
N ARG A 99 -6.18 12.76 -4.43
CA ARG A 99 -6.71 13.48 -5.60
C ARG A 99 -7.36 12.56 -6.64
N GLU A 100 -6.84 11.34 -6.77
CA GLU A 100 -7.13 10.47 -7.92
C GLU A 100 -8.09 9.32 -7.58
N TYR A 101 -8.39 9.05 -6.30
CA TYR A 101 -9.17 7.88 -5.90
C TYR A 101 -10.55 7.79 -6.59
N GLU A 102 -11.21 8.92 -6.85
CA GLU A 102 -12.50 8.95 -7.54
C GLU A 102 -12.38 8.58 -9.03
N ILE A 103 -11.30 8.99 -9.69
CA ILE A 103 -11.01 8.68 -11.10
C ILE A 103 -10.80 7.17 -11.25
N HIS A 104 -10.16 6.55 -10.25
CA HIS A 104 -9.93 5.11 -10.20
C HIS A 104 -11.11 4.32 -9.60
N ALA A 105 -12.22 4.98 -9.29
CA ALA A 105 -13.42 4.38 -8.68
C ALA A 105 -13.14 3.59 -7.38
N ILE A 106 -12.12 4.00 -6.62
CA ILE A 106 -11.72 3.36 -5.37
C ILE A 106 -12.75 3.71 -4.29
N LYS A 107 -13.38 2.69 -3.70
CA LYS A 107 -14.42 2.88 -2.68
C LYS A 107 -13.92 2.83 -1.26
N SER A 108 -12.85 2.09 -1.00
CA SER A 108 -12.16 2.00 0.28
C SER A 108 -10.73 1.50 0.05
N ILE A 109 -9.80 1.89 0.92
CA ILE A 109 -8.40 1.51 0.80
C ILE A 109 -7.86 1.00 2.14
N ALA A 110 -7.24 -0.18 2.10
CA ALA A 110 -6.42 -0.72 3.17
C ALA A 110 -4.95 -0.47 2.88
N LEU A 111 -4.24 0.17 3.80
CA LEU A 111 -2.81 0.42 3.74
C LEU A 111 -2.10 -0.64 4.57
N ALA A 112 -1.37 -1.53 3.91
CA ALA A 112 -0.41 -2.40 4.57
C ALA A 112 0.72 -1.58 5.23
N PRO A 113 1.44 -2.12 6.23
CA PRO A 113 2.59 -1.45 6.81
C PRO A 113 3.61 -1.05 5.72
N LEU A 114 3.89 0.25 5.59
CA LEU A 114 4.71 0.79 4.49
C LEU A 114 6.19 0.92 4.83
N GLY A 115 6.54 0.84 6.11
CA GLY A 115 7.89 1.00 6.63
C GLY A 115 8.18 0.09 7.81
N ASN A 116 9.36 0.26 8.41
CA ASN A 116 9.71 -0.44 9.64
C ASN A 116 9.14 0.28 10.88
N GLN A 117 9.32 -0.33 12.07
CA GLN A 117 8.81 0.21 13.34
C GLN A 117 9.27 1.65 13.65
N TYR A 118 10.46 2.05 13.20
CA TYR A 118 11.01 3.41 13.43
C TYR A 118 10.41 4.46 12.49
N GLU A 119 10.00 4.04 11.30
CA GLU A 119 9.41 4.93 10.28
C GLU A 119 7.89 5.02 10.42
N GLN A 120 7.28 4.02 11.05
CA GLN A 120 5.82 3.85 11.08
C GLN A 120 5.11 5.06 11.69
N GLU A 121 5.60 5.61 12.81
CA GLU A 121 4.97 6.78 13.44
C GLU A 121 4.88 7.99 12.49
N GLU A 122 5.96 8.26 11.76
CA GLU A 122 6.02 9.35 10.79
C GLU A 122 5.14 9.06 9.56
N ILE A 123 5.06 7.81 9.13
CA ILE A 123 4.16 7.37 8.05
C ILE A 123 2.69 7.58 8.46
N LEU A 124 2.31 7.23 9.69
CA LEU A 124 0.94 7.43 10.18
C LEU A 124 0.58 8.92 10.22
N LYS A 125 1.50 9.81 10.61
CA LYS A 125 1.30 11.26 10.54
C LYS A 125 1.03 11.74 9.11
N LEU A 126 1.70 11.16 8.11
CA LEU A 126 1.46 11.47 6.69
C LEU A 126 0.11 10.94 6.21
N ILE A 127 -0.27 9.73 6.61
CA ILE A 127 -1.59 9.14 6.29
C ILE A 127 -2.68 10.04 6.88
N GLU A 128 -2.58 10.40 8.15
CA GLU A 128 -3.53 11.30 8.82
C GLU A 128 -3.63 12.63 8.09
N ARG A 129 -2.49 13.26 7.77
CA ARG A 129 -2.45 14.56 7.09
C ARG A 129 -3.17 14.56 5.74
N TRP A 130 -3.01 13.51 4.95
CA TRP A 130 -3.48 13.49 3.56
C TRP A 130 -4.83 12.79 3.37
N LEU A 131 -5.18 11.84 4.23
CA LEU A 131 -6.33 10.96 4.03
C LEU A 131 -7.47 11.18 5.05
N SER A 132 -7.23 11.81 6.22
CA SER A 132 -8.31 12.07 7.19
C SER A 132 -9.39 13.02 6.65
N GLY A 133 -8.99 13.96 5.79
CA GLY A 133 -9.85 15.00 5.23
C GLY A 133 -10.69 14.59 4.03
N ILE A 134 -10.46 13.42 3.44
CA ILE A 134 -11.18 12.96 2.24
C ILE A 134 -12.35 12.04 2.57
N ARG A 135 -13.20 11.75 1.57
CA ARG A 135 -14.38 10.89 1.73
C ARG A 135 -14.07 9.40 1.68
N LEU A 136 -12.89 9.04 1.17
CA LEU A 136 -12.43 7.66 1.08
C LEU A 136 -12.30 7.04 2.48
N PRO A 137 -13.00 5.93 2.79
CA PRO A 137 -12.72 5.09 3.95
C PRO A 137 -11.32 4.50 3.85
N VAL A 138 -10.53 4.65 4.91
CA VAL A 138 -9.12 4.25 4.95
C VAL A 138 -8.89 3.39 6.18
N VAL A 139 -8.34 2.20 5.96
CA VAL A 139 -7.88 1.28 6.99
C VAL A 139 -6.35 1.30 6.97
N ALA A 140 -5.71 1.58 8.09
CA ALA A 140 -4.26 1.61 8.20
C ALA A 140 -3.79 0.50 9.14
N TYR A 141 -3.11 -0.50 8.59
CA TYR A 141 -2.56 -1.59 9.38
C TYR A 141 -1.30 -1.12 10.11
N THR A 142 -1.34 -1.12 11.43
CA THR A 142 -0.21 -0.74 12.29
C THR A 142 0.70 -1.91 12.60
N GLU A 143 0.12 -3.10 12.72
CA GLU A 143 0.84 -4.34 13.01
C GLU A 143 0.33 -5.48 12.11
N TYR A 144 1.28 -6.17 11.50
CA TYR A 144 0.98 -7.38 10.72
C TYR A 144 0.89 -8.59 11.65
N VAL A 145 -0.31 -9.15 11.76
CA VAL A 145 -0.57 -10.40 12.47
C VAL A 145 -1.05 -11.44 11.45
N PRO A 146 -0.22 -12.44 11.10
CA PRO A 146 -0.55 -13.38 10.03
C PRO A 146 -1.81 -14.18 10.37
N ASP A 147 -2.67 -14.39 9.36
CA ASP A 147 -3.89 -15.21 9.45
C ASP A 147 -4.98 -14.70 10.41
N VAL A 148 -4.87 -13.45 10.89
CA VAL A 148 -5.87 -12.83 11.77
C VAL A 148 -6.60 -11.72 11.02
N ALA A 149 -7.90 -11.84 10.81
CA ALA A 149 -8.70 -10.77 10.22
C ALA A 149 -8.76 -9.56 11.16
N ALA A 150 -8.60 -8.36 10.61
CA ALA A 150 -8.75 -7.11 11.35
C ALA A 150 -10.22 -6.68 11.43
N ASP A 151 -10.57 -5.93 12.49
CA ASP A 151 -11.87 -5.26 12.59
C ASP A 151 -11.80 -3.90 11.88
N GLU A 152 -12.11 -3.90 10.58
CA GLU A 152 -11.87 -2.75 9.71
C GLU A 152 -12.96 -1.67 9.76
N ALA A 153 -14.17 -1.98 10.25
CA ALA A 153 -15.32 -1.08 10.34
C ALA A 153 -15.53 -0.18 9.09
N LEU A 154 -15.59 -0.80 7.90
CA LEU A 154 -15.71 -0.17 6.57
C LEU A 154 -17.14 0.13 6.11
#